data_AF-A0A952VWE1-F1
#
_entry.id   AF-A0A952VWE1-F1
#
_cell.length_a   1.000
_cell.length_b   1.000
_cell.length_c   1.000
_cell.angle_alpha   90.00
_cell.angle_beta   90.00
_cell.angle_gamma   90.00
#
_symmetry.space_group_name_H-M   'P 1'
#
loop_
_entity.id
_entity.type
_entity.pdbx_description
1 polymer ?
#
loop_
_entity_poly.entity_id
_entity_poly.type
_entity_poly.pdbx_seq_one_letter_code
_entity_poly.pdbx_strand_id
1 'polypeptide(L)'
;KVSIVGTEAFIDFIESIKIEGVDLEYDEMHERSRPRSPMVVEVERDNQKKDIERLDIELPILAPRIYREYKNLEDLNIEELRQPKLQLKSFTEEEQREIVFKDIDADEVSHTTILDSSFSPDYHSVIGYFSKIIMRDLRLVGGFDILFGKVKRFVEAKLFDRHVDLEDLNVLRNLSEIEATRAILETFKAAVNALTVQDKGTTEVRDRIKFSKTRPFIVTHQEYLSPKRSIFSKIVGDSHFELEFAGLLDESRDVVSFVKNSPSTHFKIEYRTADGSIGNYYPDFVVKETEADYWIVETKGREDLDDAQKWERLKQWCEDASKAEPTRRFHPLIVRQEIFDKYHPKTFLEASRVCRDLAA
;
A
#
# COMPACT_ATOMS: atom_id res chain seq x y z
N LYS A 1 -8.89 -6.36 -14.38
CA LYS A 1 -9.91 -6.54 -15.45
C LYS A 1 -10.57 -7.91 -15.29
N VAL A 2 -11.87 -7.96 -14.99
CA VAL A 2 -12.66 -9.20 -14.94
C VAL A 2 -13.38 -9.33 -16.28
N SER A 3 -13.28 -10.48 -16.93
CA SER A 3 -14.07 -10.75 -18.14
C SER A 3 -15.42 -11.32 -17.73
N ILE A 4 -16.49 -10.62 -18.13
CA ILE A 4 -17.86 -11.02 -17.87
C ILE A 4 -18.45 -11.56 -19.18
N VAL A 5 -19.02 -12.76 -19.14
CA VAL A 5 -19.69 -13.38 -20.29
C VAL A 5 -21.12 -13.70 -19.85
N GLY A 6 -22.10 -13.18 -20.58
CA GLY A 6 -23.51 -13.39 -20.26
C GLY A 6 -24.42 -13.09 -21.44
N THR A 7 -25.71 -13.32 -21.23
CA THR A 7 -26.77 -12.98 -22.19
C THR A 7 -26.98 -11.47 -22.27
N GLU A 8 -27.64 -10.99 -23.32
CA GLU A 8 -27.97 -9.57 -23.53
C GLU A 8 -28.63 -8.97 -22.28
N ALA A 9 -29.64 -9.64 -21.71
CA ALA A 9 -30.30 -9.21 -20.47
C ALA A 9 -29.36 -9.13 -19.24
N PHE A 10 -28.30 -9.94 -19.19
CA PHE A 10 -27.31 -9.87 -18.12
C PHE A 10 -26.33 -8.72 -18.33
N ILE A 11 -25.93 -8.46 -19.58
CA ILE A 11 -25.11 -7.28 -19.93
C ILE A 11 -25.89 -6.00 -19.64
N ASP A 12 -27.18 -5.93 -20.02
CA ASP A 12 -28.06 -4.80 -19.69
C ASP A 12 -28.15 -4.58 -18.17
N PHE A 13 -28.19 -5.65 -17.39
CA PHE A 13 -28.14 -5.56 -15.92
C PHE A 13 -26.81 -4.98 -15.43
N ILE A 14 -25.67 -5.47 -15.95
CA ILE A 14 -24.33 -4.93 -15.61
C ILE A 14 -24.20 -3.45 -16.01
N GLU A 15 -24.79 -3.05 -17.13
CA GLU A 15 -24.85 -1.65 -17.56
C GLU A 15 -25.76 -0.80 -16.66
N SER A 16 -26.86 -1.38 -16.17
CA SER A 16 -27.80 -0.68 -15.28
C SER A 16 -27.22 -0.40 -13.88
N ILE A 17 -26.25 -1.20 -13.42
CA ILE A 17 -25.58 -1.04 -12.13
C ILE A 17 -24.31 -0.17 -12.21
N LYS A 18 -24.11 0.56 -13.31
CA LYS A 18 -22.96 1.45 -13.54
C LYS A 18 -22.99 2.65 -12.57
N ILE A 19 -22.66 2.39 -11.31
CA ILE A 19 -22.53 3.36 -10.24
C ILE A 19 -21.03 3.55 -10.00
N GLU A 20 -20.59 4.78 -10.22
CA GLU A 20 -19.30 5.38 -9.87
C GLU A 20 -18.01 4.61 -10.25
N GLY A 21 -17.43 4.97 -11.39
CA GLY A 21 -15.99 4.80 -11.64
C GLY A 21 -15.53 3.53 -12.34
N VAL A 22 -16.44 2.68 -12.84
CA VAL A 22 -16.10 1.48 -13.60
C VAL A 22 -16.23 1.71 -15.11
N ASP A 23 -15.10 1.66 -15.81
CA ASP A 23 -15.04 1.67 -17.28
C ASP A 23 -15.28 0.26 -17.84
N LEU A 24 -16.26 0.15 -18.74
CA LEU A 24 -16.59 -1.09 -19.44
C LEU A 24 -16.01 -1.04 -20.87
N GLU A 25 -15.17 -2.01 -21.20
CA GLU A 25 -14.65 -2.23 -22.56
C GLU A 25 -15.40 -3.42 -23.18
N TYR A 26 -15.92 -3.24 -24.40
CA TYR A 26 -16.61 -4.29 -25.15
C TYR A 26 -15.65 -4.90 -26.19
N ASP A 27 -15.63 -6.22 -26.30
CA ASP A 27 -14.82 -6.93 -27.29
C ASP A 27 -15.65 -8.09 -27.88
N GLU A 28 -15.62 -8.26 -29.20
CA GLU A 28 -16.45 -9.25 -29.88
C GLU A 28 -15.84 -10.66 -29.74
N MET A 29 -16.64 -11.60 -29.20
CA MET A 29 -16.25 -13.01 -29.08
C MET A 29 -16.67 -13.81 -30.32
N HIS A 30 -15.92 -13.70 -31.42
CA HIS A 30 -16.11 -14.52 -32.62
C HIS A 30 -15.26 -15.80 -32.56
N GLU A 31 -15.58 -16.81 -33.38
CA GLU A 31 -14.77 -18.05 -33.53
C GLU A 31 -13.30 -17.79 -33.94
N ARG A 32 -13.00 -16.58 -34.46
CA ARG A 32 -11.64 -16.14 -34.82
C ARG A 32 -10.94 -15.30 -33.76
N SER A 33 -11.60 -15.00 -32.63
CA SER A 33 -11.01 -14.22 -31.55
C SER A 33 -9.91 -15.04 -30.88
N ARG A 34 -8.68 -14.51 -30.87
CA ARG A 34 -7.52 -15.21 -30.28
C ARG A 34 -7.72 -15.34 -28.76
N PRO A 35 -7.35 -16.46 -28.14
CA PRO A 35 -7.40 -16.58 -26.68
C PRO A 35 -6.52 -15.49 -26.05
N ARG A 36 -7.08 -14.72 -25.11
CA ARG A 36 -6.35 -13.76 -24.27
C ARG A 36 -5.42 -14.53 -23.32
N SER A 37 -4.30 -14.97 -23.86
CA SER A 37 -3.29 -15.73 -23.12
C SER A 37 -2.49 -14.78 -22.23
N PRO A 38 -2.11 -15.19 -21.01
CA PRO A 38 -1.23 -14.40 -20.16
C PRO A 38 0.06 -14.05 -20.91
N MET A 39 0.56 -12.85 -20.70
CA MET A 39 1.81 -12.40 -21.30
C MET A 39 2.97 -12.67 -20.35
N VAL A 40 4.13 -12.99 -20.91
CA VAL A 40 5.38 -13.11 -20.14
C VAL A 40 6.22 -11.87 -20.38
N VAL A 41 6.66 -11.26 -19.28
CA VAL A 41 7.69 -10.22 -19.25
C VAL A 41 8.97 -10.88 -18.77
N GLU A 42 10.06 -10.69 -19.52
CA GLU A 42 11.36 -11.28 -19.23
C GLU A 42 12.48 -10.35 -19.68
N VAL A 43 13.69 -10.58 -19.21
CA VAL A 43 14.89 -9.89 -19.70
C VAL A 43 15.22 -10.41 -21.09
N GLU A 44 15.27 -9.53 -22.08
CA GLU A 44 15.35 -9.90 -23.50
C GLU A 44 16.79 -10.23 -23.95
N ARG A 45 17.37 -11.27 -23.36
CA ARG A 45 18.79 -11.64 -23.53
C ARG A 45 19.16 -12.05 -24.95
N ASP A 46 18.22 -12.62 -25.69
CA ASP A 46 18.47 -13.16 -27.04
C ASP A 46 18.34 -12.10 -28.16
N ASN A 47 17.94 -10.88 -27.82
CA ASN A 47 17.79 -9.80 -28.80
C ASN A 47 19.14 -9.13 -29.09
N GLN A 48 19.75 -9.50 -30.22
CA GLN A 48 21.05 -8.95 -30.67
C GLN A 48 21.07 -7.42 -30.86
N LYS A 49 19.91 -6.76 -30.95
CA LYS A 49 19.83 -5.30 -31.06
C LYS A 49 19.88 -4.59 -29.71
N LYS A 50 19.75 -5.33 -28.59
CA LYS A 50 19.81 -4.79 -27.24
C LYS A 50 21.12 -5.16 -26.57
N ASP A 51 21.89 -4.13 -26.22
CA ASP A 51 23.04 -4.29 -25.34
C ASP A 51 22.55 -4.34 -23.88
N ILE A 52 22.29 -5.55 -23.38
CA ILE A 52 21.76 -5.75 -22.02
C ILE A 52 22.73 -5.22 -20.98
N GLU A 53 24.05 -5.34 -21.16
CA GLU A 53 25.03 -4.87 -20.18
C GLU A 53 24.99 -3.35 -20.02
N ARG A 54 24.90 -2.63 -21.14
CA ARG A 54 24.76 -1.16 -21.12
C ARG A 54 23.41 -0.71 -20.58
N LEU A 55 22.33 -1.42 -20.94
CA LEU A 55 20.96 -1.07 -20.55
C LEU A 55 20.64 -1.45 -19.10
N ASP A 56 21.40 -2.36 -18.51
CA ASP A 56 21.14 -2.80 -17.14
C ASP A 56 21.30 -1.68 -16.13
N ILE A 57 20.48 -1.77 -15.08
CA ILE A 57 20.46 -0.82 -13.98
C ILE A 57 20.75 -1.61 -12.71
N GLU A 58 21.62 -1.06 -11.87
CA GLU A 58 21.95 -1.62 -10.57
C GLU A 58 21.64 -0.59 -9.48
N LEU A 59 20.81 -0.96 -8.51
CA LEU A 59 20.43 -0.11 -7.38
C LEU A 59 20.95 -0.68 -6.06
N PRO A 60 21.34 0.18 -5.10
CA PRO A 60 21.62 -0.27 -3.75
C PRO A 60 20.35 -0.72 -3.04
N ILE A 61 20.44 -1.81 -2.28
CA ILE A 61 19.45 -2.16 -1.25
C ILE A 61 19.95 -1.56 0.05
N LEU A 62 19.27 -0.50 0.51
CA LEU A 62 19.56 0.12 1.79
C LEU A 62 18.96 -0.72 2.93
N ALA A 63 19.63 -0.73 4.07
CA ALA A 63 19.07 -1.24 5.31
C ALA A 63 17.73 -0.51 5.61
N PRO A 64 16.67 -1.23 6.04
CA PRO A 64 15.43 -0.56 6.42
C PRO A 64 15.67 0.46 7.51
N ARG A 65 15.27 1.70 7.25
CA ARG A 65 15.33 2.82 8.18
C ARG A 65 14.21 2.74 9.19
N ILE A 66 13.02 2.36 8.71
CA ILE A 66 11.81 2.23 9.51
C ILE A 66 11.66 0.77 9.94
N TYR A 67 11.54 0.53 11.23
CA TYR A 67 11.38 -0.81 11.80
C TYR A 67 10.48 -0.79 13.04
N ARG A 68 9.99 -1.98 13.42
CA ARG A 68 9.24 -2.17 14.68
C ARG A 68 10.16 -2.60 15.81
N GLU A 69 10.12 -1.88 16.92
CA GLU A 69 10.75 -2.26 18.18
C GLU A 69 9.70 -2.82 19.16
N TYR A 70 9.80 -4.11 19.48
CA TYR A 70 8.78 -4.83 20.26
C TYR A 70 8.91 -4.66 21.78
N LYS A 71 9.87 -3.85 22.28
CA LYS A 71 10.08 -3.65 23.72
C LYS A 71 9.16 -2.62 24.35
N ASN A 72 8.40 -1.87 23.56
CA ASN A 72 7.84 -0.59 24.01
C ASN A 72 6.37 -0.65 24.47
N LEU A 73 5.68 -1.80 24.48
CA LEU A 73 4.23 -1.83 24.82
C LEU A 73 3.89 -1.36 26.25
N GLU A 74 4.83 -1.47 27.18
CA GLU A 74 4.64 -0.99 28.57
C GLU A 74 4.43 0.53 28.64
N ASP A 75 5.15 1.25 27.77
CA ASP A 75 5.15 2.71 27.67
C ASP A 75 3.87 3.28 27.03
N LEU A 76 2.94 2.42 26.60
CA LEU A 76 1.66 2.85 26.05
C LEU A 76 0.85 3.59 27.11
N ASN A 77 0.80 4.93 27.01
CA ASN A 77 0.10 5.77 27.97
C ASN A 77 -1.38 5.94 27.60
N ILE A 78 -2.27 5.31 28.36
CA ILE A 78 -3.72 5.37 28.16
C ILE A 78 -4.28 6.78 28.37
N GLU A 79 -3.61 7.59 29.20
CA GLU A 79 -4.09 8.95 29.50
C GLU A 79 -3.91 9.92 28.33
N GLU A 80 -2.97 9.63 27.43
CA GLU A 80 -2.68 10.43 26.23
C GLU A 80 -3.49 10.00 25.00
N LEU A 81 -4.22 8.89 25.09
CA LEU A 81 -5.03 8.40 23.98
C LEU A 81 -6.24 9.33 23.72
N ARG A 82 -6.62 9.41 22.44
CA ARG A 82 -7.84 10.10 22.03
C ARG A 82 -9.03 9.50 22.78
N GLN A 83 -9.90 10.37 23.30
CA GLN A 83 -11.09 9.98 24.04
C GLN A 83 -12.32 10.15 23.15
N PRO A 84 -12.93 9.05 22.65
CA PRO A 84 -14.11 9.12 21.80
C PRO A 84 -15.35 9.65 22.54
N LYS A 85 -15.47 9.36 23.85
CA LYS A 85 -16.61 9.73 24.71
C LYS A 85 -17.95 9.32 24.11
N LEU A 86 -18.08 8.04 23.74
CA LEU A 86 -19.30 7.49 23.18
C LEU A 86 -20.43 7.48 24.22
N GLN A 87 -21.67 7.66 23.76
CA GLN A 87 -22.84 7.47 24.59
C GLN A 87 -23.17 5.99 24.73
N LEU A 88 -23.51 5.57 25.95
CA LEU A 88 -23.96 4.20 26.22
C LEU A 88 -25.41 4.03 25.74
N LYS A 89 -25.63 3.15 24.76
CA LYS A 89 -26.96 2.71 24.32
C LYS A 89 -27.55 1.73 25.34
N SER A 90 -28.87 1.67 25.41
CA SER A 90 -29.60 0.71 26.25
C SER A 90 -30.18 -0.39 25.37
N PHE A 91 -29.89 -1.64 25.73
CA PHE A 91 -30.36 -2.83 25.03
C PHE A 91 -31.29 -3.66 25.91
N THR A 92 -32.19 -4.43 25.29
CA THR A 92 -33.04 -5.41 25.99
C THR A 92 -32.22 -6.60 26.49
N GLU A 93 -32.75 -7.37 27.46
CA GLU A 93 -32.05 -8.57 27.97
C GLU A 93 -31.76 -9.62 26.88
N GLU A 94 -32.64 -9.71 25.86
CA GLU A 94 -32.45 -10.61 24.73
C GLU A 94 -31.28 -10.13 23.85
N GLU A 95 -31.24 -8.84 23.52
CA GLU A 95 -30.15 -8.25 22.73
C GLU A 95 -28.80 -8.27 23.47
N GLN A 96 -28.80 -8.17 24.80
CA GLN A 96 -27.59 -8.24 25.63
C GLN A 96 -26.97 -9.64 25.63
N ARG A 97 -27.77 -10.69 25.39
CA ARG A 97 -27.29 -12.09 25.30
C ARG A 97 -26.64 -12.38 23.95
N GLU A 98 -26.84 -11.53 22.94
CA GLU A 98 -26.28 -11.70 21.60
C GLU A 98 -25.14 -10.69 21.37
N ILE A 99 -23.92 -11.10 21.73
CA ILE A 99 -22.71 -10.32 21.45
C ILE A 99 -22.12 -10.82 20.13
N VAL A 100 -22.34 -10.03 19.08
CA VAL A 100 -21.88 -10.32 17.73
C VAL A 100 -20.81 -9.31 17.34
N PHE A 101 -19.57 -9.78 17.27
CA PHE A 101 -18.51 -8.97 16.68
C PHE A 101 -18.45 -9.21 15.19
N LYS A 102 -18.55 -8.11 14.43
CA LYS A 102 -18.36 -8.10 12.99
C LYS A 102 -16.96 -7.58 12.72
N ASP A 103 -16.11 -8.40 12.11
CA ASP A 103 -14.80 -7.94 11.63
C ASP A 103 -15.06 -7.01 10.42
N ILE A 104 -14.56 -5.78 10.49
CA ILE A 104 -14.76 -4.74 9.47
C ILE A 104 -13.40 -4.43 8.86
N ASP A 105 -13.05 -5.19 7.83
CA ASP A 105 -11.99 -4.79 6.91
C ASP A 105 -12.64 -3.93 5.83
N ALA A 106 -12.21 -2.67 5.70
CA ALA A 106 -12.58 -1.71 4.66
C ALA A 106 -13.95 -1.97 3.98
N ASP A 107 -15.02 -1.47 4.60
CA ASP A 107 -16.41 -1.44 4.10
C ASP A 107 -17.15 -2.77 3.86
N GLU A 108 -16.60 -3.94 4.22
CA GLU A 108 -17.36 -5.20 4.24
C GLU A 108 -17.28 -5.95 5.58
N VAL A 109 -18.40 -6.58 5.96
CA VAL A 109 -18.46 -7.48 7.12
C VAL A 109 -17.87 -8.83 6.70
N SER A 110 -16.62 -9.10 7.08
CA SER A 110 -15.89 -10.29 6.63
C SER A 110 -16.14 -11.53 7.49
N HIS A 111 -16.45 -11.33 8.78
CA HIS A 111 -16.65 -12.42 9.72
C HIS A 111 -17.57 -12.02 10.88
N THR A 112 -18.53 -12.88 11.22
CA THR A 112 -19.36 -12.77 12.42
C THR A 112 -18.81 -13.73 13.46
N THR A 113 -18.19 -13.22 14.51
CA THR A 113 -17.83 -14.03 15.68
C THR A 113 -19.00 -14.01 16.65
N ILE A 114 -19.73 -15.12 16.71
CA ILE A 114 -20.72 -15.38 17.75
C ILE A 114 -19.96 -15.93 18.95
N LEU A 115 -19.95 -15.18 20.05
CA LEU A 115 -19.53 -15.74 21.33
C LEU A 115 -20.68 -16.64 21.80
N ASP A 116 -20.48 -17.96 21.69
CA ASP A 116 -21.50 -18.97 21.93
C ASP A 116 -22.14 -18.79 23.32
N SER A 117 -23.45 -18.59 23.34
CA SER A 117 -24.27 -18.25 24.52
C SER A 117 -24.41 -19.38 25.54
N SER A 118 -23.74 -20.51 25.29
CA SER A 118 -23.52 -21.57 26.27
C SER A 118 -22.52 -21.17 27.38
N PHE A 119 -21.80 -20.06 27.20
CA PHE A 119 -20.97 -19.42 28.22
C PHE A 119 -21.56 -18.05 28.57
N SER A 120 -21.75 -17.75 29.85
CA SER A 120 -22.08 -16.39 30.29
C SER A 120 -21.05 -15.40 29.71
N PRO A 121 -21.46 -14.38 28.94
CA PRO A 121 -20.52 -13.42 28.37
C PRO A 121 -19.75 -12.72 29.50
N ASP A 122 -18.45 -12.98 29.55
CA ASP A 122 -17.50 -12.41 30.50
C ASP A 122 -16.65 -11.35 29.77
N TYR A 123 -16.40 -10.23 30.44
CA TYR A 123 -15.54 -9.17 29.93
C TYR A 123 -14.15 -9.67 29.54
N HIS A 124 -13.61 -10.72 30.20
CA HIS A 124 -12.32 -11.31 29.82
C HIS A 124 -12.31 -11.79 28.37
N SER A 125 -13.41 -12.38 27.91
CA SER A 125 -13.54 -12.84 26.53
C SER A 125 -13.61 -11.68 25.55
N VAL A 126 -14.36 -10.63 25.90
CA VAL A 126 -14.54 -9.44 25.04
C VAL A 126 -13.25 -8.60 24.94
N ILE A 127 -12.63 -8.26 26.06
CA ILE A 127 -11.35 -7.53 26.06
C ILE A 127 -10.24 -8.39 25.44
N GLY A 128 -10.27 -9.70 25.69
CA GLY A 128 -9.35 -10.66 25.07
C GLY A 128 -9.50 -10.72 23.57
N TYR A 129 -10.73 -10.62 23.04
CA TYR A 129 -11.01 -10.53 21.61
C TYR A 129 -10.35 -9.29 20.98
N PHE A 130 -10.61 -8.09 21.51
CA PHE A 130 -9.97 -6.86 21.00
C PHE A 130 -8.45 -6.93 21.04
N SER A 131 -7.90 -7.42 22.16
CA SER A 131 -6.45 -7.55 22.33
C SER A 131 -5.85 -8.48 21.29
N LYS A 132 -6.49 -9.63 21.02
CA LYS A 132 -6.06 -10.58 19.98
C LYS A 132 -6.13 -10.00 18.59
N ILE A 133 -7.20 -9.25 18.26
CA ILE A 133 -7.32 -8.60 16.95
C ILE A 133 -6.24 -7.54 16.76
N ILE A 134 -6.03 -6.66 17.74
CA ILE A 134 -4.97 -5.65 17.67
C ILE A 134 -3.61 -6.33 17.49
N MET A 135 -3.31 -7.40 18.24
CA MET A 135 -2.07 -8.15 18.07
C MET A 135 -1.94 -8.81 16.70
N ARG A 136 -3.01 -9.44 16.20
CA ARG A 136 -3.05 -10.09 14.87
C ARG A 136 -2.75 -9.07 13.78
N ASP A 137 -3.48 -7.96 13.78
CA ASP A 137 -3.42 -6.96 12.72
C ASP A 137 -2.06 -6.25 12.71
N LEU A 138 -1.49 -5.99 13.89
CA LEU A 138 -0.16 -5.39 14.03
C LEU A 138 0.99 -6.41 13.96
N ARG A 139 0.68 -7.71 13.88
CA ARG A 139 1.62 -8.84 13.89
C ARG A 139 2.55 -8.86 15.12
N LEU A 140 2.00 -8.54 16.29
CA LEU A 140 2.74 -8.54 17.56
C LEU A 140 2.99 -9.96 18.05
N VAL A 141 4.23 -10.26 18.42
CA VAL A 141 4.63 -11.55 19.00
C VAL A 141 4.83 -11.37 20.51
N GLY A 142 3.76 -11.60 21.29
CA GLY A 142 3.75 -11.44 22.75
C GLY A 142 3.21 -10.08 23.23
N GLY A 143 3.14 -9.88 24.56
CA GLY A 143 2.60 -8.66 25.17
C GLY A 143 1.08 -8.63 25.36
N PHE A 144 0.41 -9.79 25.25
CA PHE A 144 -1.04 -9.91 25.41
C PHE A 144 -1.53 -9.36 26.75
N ASP A 145 -0.90 -9.74 27.87
CA ASP A 145 -1.34 -9.32 29.22
C ASP A 145 -1.27 -7.80 29.40
N ILE A 146 -0.22 -7.18 28.86
CA ILE A 146 -0.03 -5.73 28.89
C ILE A 146 -1.14 -5.07 28.07
N LEU A 147 -1.31 -5.48 26.82
CA LEU A 147 -2.32 -4.90 25.93
C LEU A 147 -3.73 -5.10 26.49
N PHE A 148 -4.03 -6.28 27.02
CA PHE A 148 -5.29 -6.60 27.68
C PHE A 148 -5.60 -5.64 28.81
N GLY A 149 -4.65 -5.43 29.74
CA GLY A 149 -4.83 -4.50 30.86
C GLY A 149 -5.04 -3.06 30.39
N LYS A 150 -4.34 -2.65 29.33
CA LYS A 150 -4.46 -1.30 28.73
C LYS A 150 -5.82 -1.12 28.03
N VAL A 151 -6.27 -2.08 27.24
CA VAL A 151 -7.59 -2.07 26.59
C VAL A 151 -8.70 -2.05 27.65
N LYS A 152 -8.60 -2.90 28.69
CA LYS A 152 -9.55 -2.92 29.81
C LYS A 152 -9.73 -1.52 30.41
N ARG A 153 -8.63 -0.90 30.83
CA ARG A 153 -8.64 0.45 31.44
C ARG A 153 -9.17 1.52 30.50
N PHE A 154 -8.86 1.43 29.20
CA PHE A 154 -9.38 2.36 28.21
C PHE A 154 -10.89 2.25 28.07
N VAL A 155 -11.44 1.04 28.03
CA VAL A 155 -12.89 0.84 27.96
C VAL A 155 -13.58 1.38 29.21
N GLU A 156 -13.04 1.06 30.40
CA GLU A 156 -13.60 1.49 31.69
C GLU A 156 -13.66 3.02 31.84
N ALA A 157 -12.62 3.73 31.39
CA ALA A 157 -12.41 5.13 31.76
C ALA A 157 -12.42 6.14 30.61
N LYS A 158 -12.28 5.71 29.34
CA LYS A 158 -11.99 6.62 28.21
C LYS A 158 -12.88 6.42 26.98
N LEU A 159 -13.40 5.22 26.76
CA LEU A 159 -14.21 4.92 25.57
C LEU A 159 -15.56 5.65 25.60
N PHE A 160 -16.24 5.59 26.74
CA PHE A 160 -17.57 6.20 26.93
C PHE A 160 -17.46 7.58 27.59
N ASP A 161 -18.55 8.34 27.55
CA ASP A 161 -18.68 9.66 28.19
C ASP A 161 -18.68 9.61 29.74
N ARG A 162 -18.76 8.41 30.30
CA ARG A 162 -18.74 8.11 31.73
C ARG A 162 -17.89 6.87 32.03
N HIS A 163 -17.53 6.71 33.29
CA HIS A 163 -16.93 5.46 33.77
C HIS A 163 -17.95 4.32 33.65
N VAL A 164 -17.51 3.16 33.18
CA VAL A 164 -18.38 1.99 32.97
C VAL A 164 -17.91 0.79 33.79
N ASP A 165 -18.85 -0.07 34.16
CA ASP A 165 -18.56 -1.37 34.76
C ASP A 165 -18.56 -2.44 33.67
N LEU A 166 -17.49 -3.21 33.57
CA LEU A 166 -17.36 -4.26 32.56
C LEU A 166 -18.16 -5.52 32.91
N GLU A 167 -18.60 -5.67 34.16
CA GLU A 167 -19.52 -6.74 34.56
C GLU A 167 -20.97 -6.50 34.08
N ASP A 168 -21.28 -5.28 33.60
CA ASP A 168 -22.58 -4.95 33.03
C ASP A 168 -22.71 -5.47 31.59
N LEU A 169 -23.67 -6.38 31.38
CA LEU A 169 -23.97 -6.96 30.07
C LEU A 169 -24.38 -5.90 29.03
N ASN A 170 -25.00 -4.80 29.46
CA ASN A 170 -25.33 -3.71 28.56
C ASN A 170 -24.06 -3.02 28.04
N VAL A 171 -23.03 -2.87 28.89
CA VAL A 171 -21.73 -2.33 28.48
C VAL A 171 -21.05 -3.28 27.50
N LEU A 172 -21.03 -4.58 27.78
CA LEU A 172 -20.44 -5.58 26.87
C LEU A 172 -21.14 -5.59 25.50
N ARG A 173 -22.47 -5.45 25.46
CA ARG A 173 -23.22 -5.35 24.21
C ARG A 173 -22.88 -4.09 23.41
N ASN A 174 -22.66 -2.96 24.09
CA ASN A 174 -22.22 -1.73 23.43
C ASN A 174 -20.85 -1.89 22.76
N LEU A 175 -19.96 -2.75 23.27
CA LEU A 175 -18.65 -2.98 22.65
C LEU A 175 -18.77 -3.66 21.28
N SER A 176 -19.86 -4.39 21.03
CA SER A 176 -20.14 -4.97 19.70
C SER A 176 -20.65 -3.96 18.68
N GLU A 177 -21.02 -2.75 19.12
CA GLU A 177 -21.42 -1.69 18.21
C GLU A 177 -20.22 -1.21 17.38
N ILE A 178 -20.48 -0.85 16.13
CA ILE A 178 -19.45 -0.49 15.15
C ILE A 178 -18.63 0.70 15.64
N GLU A 179 -19.27 1.70 16.24
CA GLU A 179 -18.59 2.90 16.73
C GLU A 179 -17.60 2.56 17.85
N ALA A 180 -17.98 1.68 18.78
CA ALA A 180 -17.13 1.24 19.88
C ALA A 180 -15.98 0.36 19.39
N THR A 181 -16.29 -0.63 18.54
CA THR A 181 -15.27 -1.53 17.96
C THR A 181 -14.23 -0.75 17.16
N ARG A 182 -14.65 0.14 16.24
CA ARG A 182 -13.72 0.97 15.46
C ARG A 182 -12.89 1.88 16.36
N ALA A 183 -13.52 2.54 17.33
CA ALA A 183 -12.82 3.43 18.24
C ALA A 183 -11.72 2.72 19.04
N ILE A 184 -11.97 1.51 19.55
CA ILE A 184 -10.96 0.71 20.25
C ILE A 184 -9.84 0.32 19.29
N LEU A 185 -10.18 -0.29 18.15
CA LEU A 185 -9.19 -0.82 17.21
C LEU A 185 -8.31 0.29 16.63
N GLU A 186 -8.89 1.38 16.13
CA GLU A 186 -8.13 2.48 15.54
C GLU A 186 -7.24 3.19 16.58
N THR A 187 -7.76 3.46 17.78
CA THR A 187 -7.00 4.15 18.83
C THR A 187 -5.78 3.33 19.24
N PHE A 188 -5.96 2.03 19.49
CA PHE A 188 -4.84 1.18 19.89
C PHE A 188 -3.89 0.88 18.73
N LYS A 189 -4.38 0.66 17.51
CA LYS A 189 -3.52 0.47 16.33
C LYS A 189 -2.63 1.69 16.12
N ALA A 190 -3.20 2.89 16.12
CA ALA A 190 -2.46 4.13 15.96
C ALA A 190 -1.43 4.34 17.09
N ALA A 191 -1.82 4.14 18.35
CA ALA A 191 -0.94 4.36 19.48
C ALA A 191 0.20 3.34 19.56
N VAL A 192 -0.07 2.06 19.31
CA VAL A 192 0.97 1.02 19.26
C VAL A 192 1.91 1.25 18.08
N ASN A 193 1.41 1.63 16.90
CA ASN A 193 2.25 1.99 15.78
C ASN A 193 3.14 3.19 16.09
N ALA A 194 2.59 4.26 16.69
CA ALA A 194 3.36 5.43 17.09
C ALA A 194 4.52 5.09 18.06
N LEU A 195 4.29 4.11 18.93
CA LEU A 195 5.24 3.68 19.95
C LEU A 195 6.30 2.68 19.45
N THR A 196 5.90 1.81 18.51
CA THR A 196 6.77 0.70 18.05
C THR A 196 7.49 1.01 16.75
N VAL A 197 6.92 1.84 15.86
CA VAL A 197 7.52 2.17 14.58
C VAL A 197 8.52 3.30 14.79
N GLN A 198 9.81 2.98 14.68
CA GLN A 198 10.91 3.92 14.83
C GLN A 198 11.67 4.10 13.53
N ASP A 199 12.26 5.27 13.37
CA ASP A 199 13.21 5.61 12.32
C ASP A 199 14.63 5.60 12.90
N LYS A 200 15.50 4.74 12.36
CA LYS A 200 16.87 4.51 12.85
C LYS A 200 17.88 5.59 12.44
N GLY A 201 17.53 6.56 11.60
CA GLY A 201 18.39 7.68 11.28
C GLY A 201 19.44 7.45 10.18
N THR A 202 20.00 6.25 10.07
CA THR A 202 21.06 5.93 9.10
C THR A 202 20.80 4.62 8.39
N THR A 203 21.07 4.58 7.08
CA THR A 203 20.96 3.36 6.28
C THR A 203 22.31 3.01 5.65
N GLU A 204 22.69 1.75 5.76
CA GLU A 204 23.87 1.18 5.12
C GLU A 204 23.45 0.36 3.89
N VAL A 205 24.30 0.27 2.87
CA VAL A 205 24.05 -0.63 1.73
C VAL A 205 24.24 -2.06 2.19
N ARG A 206 23.16 -2.86 2.15
CA ARG A 206 23.18 -4.28 2.51
C ARG A 206 23.45 -5.19 1.34
N ASP A 207 22.92 -4.84 0.18
CA ASP A 207 22.98 -5.65 -1.04
C ASP A 207 22.74 -4.76 -2.27
N ARG A 208 22.68 -5.34 -3.47
CA ARG A 208 22.38 -4.64 -4.71
C ARG A 208 21.36 -5.41 -5.56
N ILE A 209 20.41 -4.67 -6.14
CA ILE A 209 19.49 -5.19 -7.14
C ILE A 209 20.11 -4.96 -8.50
N LYS A 210 20.22 -6.02 -9.29
CA LYS A 210 20.57 -5.95 -10.70
C LYS A 210 19.37 -6.40 -11.51
N PHE A 211 18.72 -5.48 -12.24
CA PHE A 211 17.44 -5.78 -12.90
C PHE A 211 17.57 -6.85 -13.99
N SER A 212 18.74 -7.03 -14.61
CA SER A 212 18.96 -8.16 -15.53
C SER A 212 18.83 -9.53 -14.86
N LYS A 213 18.92 -9.64 -13.52
CA LYS A 213 18.70 -10.89 -12.78
C LYS A 213 17.23 -11.16 -12.47
N THR A 214 16.30 -10.28 -12.85
CA THR A 214 14.86 -10.51 -12.68
C THR A 214 14.42 -11.76 -13.45
N ARG A 215 13.70 -12.65 -12.77
CA ARG A 215 13.13 -13.86 -13.37
C ARG A 215 11.94 -13.50 -14.27
N PRO A 216 11.66 -14.26 -15.34
CA PRO A 216 10.44 -14.09 -16.10
C PRO A 216 9.21 -14.14 -15.19
N PHE A 217 8.26 -13.25 -15.43
CA PHE A 217 7.01 -13.18 -14.68
C PHE A 217 5.82 -13.03 -15.62
N ILE A 218 4.67 -13.53 -15.16
CA ILE A 218 3.43 -13.56 -15.92
C ILE A 218 2.61 -12.33 -15.55
N VAL A 219 2.04 -11.69 -16.56
CA VAL A 219 1.09 -10.58 -16.43
C VAL A 219 -0.16 -10.88 -17.23
N THR A 220 -1.29 -10.34 -16.79
CA THR A 220 -2.56 -10.46 -17.52
C THR A 220 -2.42 -9.86 -18.91
N HIS A 221 -3.15 -10.40 -19.89
CA HIS A 221 -3.17 -9.84 -21.24
C HIS A 221 -3.70 -8.40 -21.22
N GLN A 222 -2.86 -7.45 -21.65
CA GLN A 222 -3.15 -6.01 -21.67
C GLN A 222 -2.28 -5.29 -22.70
N GLU A 223 -2.52 -3.98 -22.89
CA GLU A 223 -1.65 -3.14 -23.71
C GLU A 223 -0.23 -3.13 -23.15
N TYR A 224 0.76 -3.10 -24.04
CA TYR A 224 2.16 -3.09 -23.65
C TYR A 224 2.99 -2.33 -24.68
N LEU A 225 4.12 -1.81 -24.21
CA LEU A 225 5.18 -1.25 -25.06
C LEU A 225 6.29 -2.29 -25.23
N SER A 226 6.84 -2.43 -26.43
CA SER A 226 8.08 -3.17 -26.68
C SER A 226 9.26 -2.20 -26.68
N PRO A 227 9.94 -1.99 -25.54
CA PRO A 227 10.92 -0.93 -25.39
C PRO A 227 12.24 -1.29 -26.10
N LYS A 228 12.98 -0.30 -26.57
CA LYS A 228 14.35 -0.41 -27.07
C LYS A 228 15.39 -0.09 -25.99
N ARG A 229 15.05 0.81 -25.07
CA ARG A 229 15.90 1.31 -23.97
C ARG A 229 15.64 0.63 -22.63
N SER A 230 14.88 -0.46 -22.61
CA SER A 230 14.73 -1.29 -21.42
C SER A 230 15.24 -2.70 -21.67
N ILE A 231 15.76 -3.31 -20.61
CA ILE A 231 16.17 -4.72 -20.60
C ILE A 231 14.99 -5.67 -20.71
N PHE A 232 13.78 -5.24 -20.34
CA PHE A 232 12.59 -6.08 -20.40
C PHE A 232 12.05 -6.17 -21.83
N SER A 233 11.48 -7.33 -22.15
CA SER A 233 10.87 -7.61 -23.46
C SER A 233 9.59 -6.81 -23.69
N LYS A 234 8.87 -6.49 -22.61
CA LYS A 234 7.63 -5.69 -22.63
C LYS A 234 7.56 -4.79 -21.40
N ILE A 235 7.01 -3.59 -21.55
CA ILE A 235 6.55 -2.75 -20.46
C ILE A 235 5.03 -2.82 -20.42
N VAL A 236 4.50 -3.16 -19.26
CA VAL A 236 3.08 -3.05 -18.96
C VAL A 236 2.90 -1.94 -17.92
N GLY A 237 1.87 -1.11 -18.09
CA GLY A 237 1.48 -0.09 -17.13
C GLY A 237 0.24 -0.55 -16.37
N ASP A 238 0.13 -0.16 -15.11
CA ASP A 238 -1.11 -0.30 -14.33
C ASP A 238 -2.14 0.78 -14.74
N SER A 239 -1.67 1.83 -15.43
CA SER A 239 -2.47 2.88 -16.07
C SER A 239 -2.01 3.15 -17.51
N HIS A 240 -2.88 3.75 -18.33
CA HIS A 240 -2.51 4.19 -19.67
C HIS A 240 -1.39 5.24 -19.64
N PHE A 241 -1.45 6.15 -18.66
CA PHE A 241 -0.44 7.19 -18.46
C PHE A 241 0.97 6.63 -18.24
N GLU A 242 1.11 5.51 -17.51
CA GLU A 242 2.39 4.83 -17.37
C GLU A 242 2.96 4.32 -18.70
N LEU A 243 2.10 3.82 -19.60
CA LEU A 243 2.53 3.38 -20.93
C LEU A 243 2.96 4.57 -21.80
N GLU A 244 2.24 5.70 -21.73
CA GLU A 244 2.63 6.93 -22.43
C GLU A 244 3.98 7.46 -21.92
N PHE A 245 4.17 7.50 -20.60
CA PHE A 245 5.42 7.90 -19.99
C PHE A 245 6.57 6.94 -20.36
N ALA A 246 6.32 5.63 -20.36
CA ALA A 246 7.29 4.64 -20.85
C ALA A 246 7.66 4.87 -22.32
N GLY A 247 6.70 5.27 -23.15
CA GLY A 247 6.92 5.68 -24.53
C GLY A 247 7.87 6.89 -24.63
N LEU A 248 7.62 7.94 -23.83
CA LEU A 248 8.52 9.10 -23.75
C LEU A 248 9.94 8.66 -23.38
N LEU A 249 10.10 7.81 -22.36
CA LEU A 249 11.42 7.32 -21.92
C LEU A 249 12.14 6.54 -23.03
N ASP A 250 11.42 5.74 -23.81
CA ASP A 250 12.02 4.94 -24.89
C ASP A 250 12.50 5.79 -26.07
N GLU A 251 11.79 6.89 -26.36
CA GLU A 251 12.12 7.83 -27.44
C GLU A 251 13.15 8.89 -27.03
N SER A 252 13.27 9.17 -25.73
CA SER A 252 14.17 10.17 -25.15
C SER A 252 15.64 9.84 -25.40
N ARG A 253 16.38 10.76 -26.04
CA ARG A 253 17.82 10.59 -26.33
C ARG A 253 18.71 10.80 -25.11
N ASP A 254 18.19 11.54 -24.15
CA ASP A 254 18.73 11.87 -22.84
C ASP A 254 18.50 10.77 -21.79
N VAL A 255 17.94 9.62 -22.18
CA VAL A 255 17.81 8.43 -21.35
C VAL A 255 18.73 7.33 -21.89
N VAL A 256 19.66 6.83 -21.08
CA VAL A 256 20.47 5.65 -21.45
C VAL A 256 19.60 4.41 -21.44
N SER A 257 18.89 4.18 -20.34
CA SER A 257 17.94 3.08 -20.18
C SER A 257 16.91 3.36 -19.09
N PHE A 258 15.85 2.55 -19.05
CA PHE A 258 14.87 2.61 -17.98
C PHE A 258 14.30 1.23 -17.65
N VAL A 259 13.73 1.12 -16.46
CA VAL A 259 13.01 -0.06 -15.97
C VAL A 259 11.67 0.38 -15.41
N LYS A 260 10.57 -0.26 -15.83
CA LYS A 260 9.31 -0.25 -15.10
C LYS A 260 9.44 -1.23 -13.92
N ASN A 261 9.44 -0.69 -12.72
CA ASN A 261 9.51 -1.44 -11.48
C ASN A 261 8.17 -2.14 -11.23
N SER A 262 8.24 -3.25 -10.50
CA SER A 262 7.08 -4.00 -10.03
C SER A 262 7.49 -4.90 -8.87
N PRO A 263 6.54 -5.50 -8.13
CA PRO A 263 6.86 -6.46 -7.08
C PRO A 263 7.79 -7.60 -7.53
N SER A 264 7.74 -7.98 -8.82
CA SER A 264 8.60 -9.01 -9.42
C SER A 264 10.07 -8.61 -9.56
N THR A 265 10.36 -7.31 -9.58
CA THR A 265 11.75 -6.81 -9.65
C THR A 265 12.37 -6.58 -8.26
N HIS A 266 11.54 -6.64 -7.21
CA HIS A 266 11.93 -6.56 -5.79
C HIS A 266 12.55 -5.23 -5.33
N PHE A 267 12.51 -4.17 -6.15
CA PHE A 267 12.87 -2.84 -5.69
C PHE A 267 11.69 -2.19 -4.97
N LYS A 268 11.85 -1.98 -3.66
CA LYS A 268 10.85 -1.39 -2.79
C LYS A 268 11.49 -0.52 -1.72
N ILE A 269 10.73 0.44 -1.22
CA ILE A 269 11.13 1.37 -0.18
C ILE A 269 10.11 1.27 0.96
N GLU A 270 10.57 1.00 2.17
CA GLU A 270 9.70 1.00 3.35
C GLU A 270 9.31 2.42 3.75
N TYR A 271 8.05 2.66 4.07
CA TYR A 271 7.54 3.97 4.51
C TYR A 271 6.54 3.81 5.65
N ARG A 272 6.25 4.91 6.35
CA ARG A 272 5.18 4.96 7.34
C ARG A 272 3.88 5.36 6.65
N THR A 273 2.87 4.50 6.71
CA THR A 273 1.53 4.76 6.16
C THR A 273 0.76 5.75 7.05
N ALA A 274 -0.35 6.29 6.56
CA ALA A 274 -1.18 7.27 7.26
C ALA A 274 -1.74 6.75 8.60
N ASP A 275 -1.99 5.43 8.72
CA ASP A 275 -2.39 4.75 9.96
C ASP A 275 -1.21 4.44 10.92
N GLY A 276 0.01 4.87 10.56
CA GLY A 276 1.23 4.67 11.31
C GLY A 276 1.90 3.29 11.11
N SER A 277 1.33 2.40 10.30
CA SER A 277 1.91 1.10 9.98
C SER A 277 3.16 1.22 9.09
N ILE A 278 3.86 0.10 8.86
CA ILE A 278 4.97 0.03 7.89
C ILE A 278 4.43 -0.51 6.57
N GLY A 279 4.47 0.32 5.53
CA GLY A 279 4.13 -0.03 4.16
C GLY A 279 5.37 -0.34 3.31
N ASN A 280 5.15 -1.04 2.19
CA ASN A 280 6.14 -1.15 1.12
C ASN A 280 5.67 -0.30 -0.06
N TYR A 281 6.49 0.65 -0.48
CA TYR A 281 6.28 1.50 -1.64
C TYR A 281 7.13 1.01 -2.81
N TYR A 282 6.53 0.91 -4.00
CA TYR A 282 7.18 0.49 -5.23
C TYR A 282 7.10 1.64 -6.23
N PRO A 283 8.14 2.50 -6.33
CA PRO A 283 8.15 3.58 -7.31
C PRO A 283 8.01 3.03 -8.72
N ASP A 284 7.29 3.70 -9.60
CA ASP A 284 6.95 3.18 -10.93
C ASP A 284 8.15 2.88 -11.83
N PHE A 285 9.08 3.83 -11.97
CA PHE A 285 10.19 3.71 -12.91
C PHE A 285 11.53 4.00 -12.26
N VAL A 286 12.56 3.35 -12.81
CA VAL A 286 13.96 3.67 -12.58
C VAL A 286 14.56 4.08 -13.91
N VAL A 287 15.03 5.32 -14.01
CA VAL A 287 15.59 5.88 -15.25
C VAL A 287 17.08 6.10 -15.06
N LYS A 288 17.90 5.52 -15.93
CA LYS A 288 19.33 5.79 -16.04
C LYS A 288 19.52 6.90 -17.07
N GLU A 289 19.75 8.12 -16.58
CA GLU A 289 20.05 9.28 -17.45
C GLU A 289 21.49 9.19 -17.95
N THR A 290 22.43 8.92 -17.03
CA THR A 290 23.85 8.73 -17.32
C THR A 290 24.40 7.55 -16.51
N GLU A 291 25.70 7.23 -16.65
CA GLU A 291 26.34 6.23 -15.77
C GLU A 291 26.45 6.70 -14.30
N ALA A 292 26.26 8.01 -14.05
CA ALA A 292 26.31 8.61 -12.73
C ALA A 292 24.93 9.03 -12.20
N ASP A 293 23.98 9.35 -13.06
CA ASP A 293 22.68 9.93 -12.67
C ASP A 293 21.52 8.97 -12.93
N TYR A 294 20.80 8.66 -11.85
CA TYR A 294 19.66 7.76 -11.82
C TYR A 294 18.46 8.48 -11.22
N TRP A 295 17.28 8.25 -11.79
CA TRP A 295 16.03 8.82 -11.32
C TRP A 295 15.11 7.71 -10.84
N ILE A 296 14.53 7.91 -9.66
CA ILE A 296 13.47 7.08 -9.14
C ILE A 296 12.17 7.86 -9.31
N VAL A 297 11.31 7.37 -10.19
CA VAL A 297 10.18 8.13 -10.72
C VAL A 297 8.87 7.46 -10.33
N GLU A 298 7.95 8.26 -9.82
CA GLU A 298 6.55 7.92 -9.59
C GLU A 298 5.69 8.63 -10.64
N THR A 299 4.83 7.90 -11.34
CA THR A 299 3.78 8.50 -12.18
C THR A 299 2.51 8.62 -11.37
N LYS A 300 1.82 9.77 -11.47
CA LYS A 300 0.64 10.03 -10.63
C LYS A 300 -0.50 10.66 -11.41
N GLY A 301 -1.62 9.93 -11.47
CA GLY A 301 -2.88 10.43 -12.04
C GLY A 301 -3.82 11.03 -11.00
N ARG A 302 -3.94 10.42 -9.82
CA ARG A 302 -4.79 10.87 -8.70
C ARG A 302 -4.00 10.83 -7.40
N GLU A 303 -4.35 11.70 -6.45
CA GLU A 303 -3.73 11.73 -5.13
C GLU A 303 -4.35 10.68 -4.19
N ASP A 304 -3.48 9.95 -3.51
CA ASP A 304 -3.82 9.01 -2.44
C ASP A 304 -3.45 9.58 -1.05
N LEU A 305 -4.07 9.04 0.00
CA LEU A 305 -3.82 9.44 1.40
C LEU A 305 -2.34 9.34 1.83
N ASP A 306 -1.61 8.39 1.26
CA ASP A 306 -0.22 8.07 1.61
C ASP A 306 0.82 8.80 0.75
N ASP A 307 0.41 9.60 -0.24
CA ASP A 307 1.33 10.13 -1.26
C ASP A 307 2.38 11.08 -0.69
N ALA A 308 1.99 11.90 0.29
CA ALA A 308 2.93 12.79 0.97
C ALA A 308 4.03 12.00 1.71
N GLN A 309 3.65 10.91 2.40
CA GLN A 309 4.59 10.07 3.14
C GLN A 309 5.49 9.26 2.20
N LYS A 310 4.94 8.74 1.09
CA LYS A 310 5.71 8.06 0.04
C LYS A 310 6.74 9.02 -0.59
N TRP A 311 6.32 10.24 -0.90
CA TRP A 311 7.19 11.26 -1.51
C TRP A 311 8.35 11.64 -0.60
N GLU A 312 8.06 11.93 0.68
CA GLU A 312 9.10 12.29 1.64
C GLU A 312 10.08 11.13 1.85
N ARG A 313 9.55 9.90 1.93
CA ARG A 313 10.40 8.72 2.03
C ARG A 313 11.26 8.50 0.79
N LEU A 314 10.73 8.76 -0.40
CA LEU A 314 11.45 8.65 -1.67
C LEU A 314 12.61 9.66 -1.73
N LYS A 315 12.37 10.92 -1.34
CA LYS A 315 13.44 11.92 -1.20
C LYS A 315 14.54 11.45 -0.26
N GLN A 316 14.17 10.96 0.93
CA GLN A 316 15.13 10.46 1.89
C GLN A 316 15.90 9.25 1.35
N TRP A 317 15.23 8.34 0.63
CA TRP A 317 15.89 7.18 0.02
C TRP A 317 16.95 7.61 -1.00
N CYS A 318 16.60 8.54 -1.90
CA CYS A 318 17.52 9.06 -2.91
C CYS A 318 18.72 9.78 -2.28
N GLU A 319 18.50 10.55 -1.21
CA GLU A 319 19.57 11.20 -0.46
C GLU A 319 20.51 10.17 0.19
N ASP A 320 19.95 9.19 0.91
CA ASP A 320 20.71 8.14 1.58
C ASP A 320 21.51 7.29 0.58
N ALA A 321 20.88 6.88 -0.53
CA ALA A 321 21.53 6.12 -1.60
C ALA A 321 22.67 6.91 -2.25
N SER A 322 22.48 8.22 -2.46
CA SER A 322 23.51 9.10 -3.04
C SER A 322 24.69 9.33 -2.09
N LYS A 323 24.43 9.39 -0.77
CA LYS A 323 25.48 9.46 0.25
C LYS A 323 26.27 8.16 0.34
N ALA A 324 25.59 7.03 0.20
CA ALA A 324 26.21 5.71 0.28
C ALA A 324 26.98 5.30 -0.98
N GLU A 325 26.66 5.87 -2.14
CA GLU A 325 27.34 5.62 -3.41
C GLU A 325 28.01 6.87 -3.99
N PRO A 326 29.30 7.15 -3.68
CA PRO A 326 29.95 8.40 -4.06
C PRO A 326 29.96 8.71 -5.56
N THR A 327 30.00 7.66 -6.40
CA THR A 327 30.08 7.75 -7.86
C THR A 327 28.72 7.84 -8.55
N ARG A 328 27.62 7.67 -7.83
CA ARG A 328 26.26 7.73 -8.36
C ARG A 328 25.44 8.78 -7.62
N ARG A 329 24.40 9.28 -8.29
CA ARG A 329 23.42 10.22 -7.77
C ARG A 329 22.04 9.70 -8.09
N PHE A 330 21.20 9.66 -7.07
CA PHE A 330 19.81 9.24 -7.17
C PHE A 330 18.93 10.45 -6.95
N HIS A 331 17.99 10.66 -7.86
CA HIS A 331 17.10 11.81 -7.85
C HIS A 331 15.64 11.35 -7.76
N PRO A 332 14.85 11.90 -6.82
CA PRO A 332 13.43 11.59 -6.73
C PRO A 332 12.65 12.43 -7.74
N LEU A 333 11.62 11.87 -8.37
CA LEU A 333 10.72 12.59 -9.28
C LEU A 333 9.29 12.06 -9.18
N ILE A 334 8.31 12.97 -9.07
CA ILE A 334 6.91 12.66 -9.32
C ILE A 334 6.52 13.31 -10.65
N VAL A 335 5.97 12.53 -11.56
CA VAL A 335 5.42 13.00 -12.83
C VAL A 335 3.90 12.94 -12.71
N ARG A 336 3.29 14.11 -12.52
CA ARG A 336 1.82 14.23 -12.45
C ARG A 336 1.25 14.26 -13.86
N GLN A 337 0.23 13.45 -14.12
CA GLN A 337 -0.44 13.36 -15.42
C GLN A 337 -0.94 14.73 -15.88
N GLU A 338 -1.56 15.51 -14.98
CA GLU A 338 -2.06 16.86 -15.30
C GLU A 338 -0.96 17.79 -15.85
N ILE A 339 0.27 17.70 -15.31
CA ILE A 339 1.40 18.51 -15.76
C ILE A 339 1.94 17.96 -17.07
N PHE A 340 2.05 16.64 -17.19
CA PHE A 340 2.49 15.97 -18.41
C PHE A 340 1.59 16.30 -19.60
N ASP A 341 0.27 16.25 -19.39
CA ASP A 341 -0.76 16.56 -20.38
C ASP A 341 -0.84 18.05 -20.68
N LYS A 342 -0.44 18.92 -19.75
CA LYS A 342 -0.39 20.36 -20.02
C LYS A 342 0.80 20.77 -20.89
N TYR A 343 1.98 20.20 -20.65
CA TYR A 343 3.23 20.64 -21.27
C TYR A 343 3.69 19.75 -22.43
N HIS A 344 3.20 18.51 -22.53
CA HIS A 344 3.54 17.54 -23.59
C HIS A 344 5.05 17.42 -23.84
N PRO A 345 5.85 17.12 -22.79
CA PRO A 345 7.30 17.10 -22.91
C PRO A 345 7.76 16.11 -23.98
N LYS A 346 8.82 16.47 -24.71
CA LYS A 346 9.41 15.65 -25.79
C LYS A 346 10.66 14.89 -25.36
N THR A 347 11.19 15.22 -24.19
CA THR A 347 12.36 14.56 -23.58
C THR A 347 12.12 14.32 -22.10
N PHE A 348 12.85 13.36 -21.52
CA PHE A 348 12.77 13.08 -20.10
C PHE A 348 13.23 14.28 -19.26
N LEU A 349 14.31 14.96 -19.66
CA LEU A 349 14.80 16.14 -18.95
C LEU A 349 13.78 17.28 -18.95
N GLU A 350 13.07 17.51 -20.05
CA GLU A 350 11.96 18.46 -20.10
C GLU A 350 10.84 18.07 -19.13
N ALA A 351 10.40 16.81 -19.16
CA ALA A 351 9.41 16.29 -18.21
C ALA A 351 9.85 16.48 -16.75
N SER A 352 11.13 16.21 -16.46
CA SER A 352 11.70 16.35 -15.13
C SER A 352 11.76 17.80 -14.64
N ARG A 353 11.89 18.79 -15.54
CA ARG A 353 11.93 20.21 -15.21
C ARG A 353 10.53 20.73 -14.90
N VAL A 354 9.58 20.51 -15.82
CA VAL A 354 8.20 20.98 -15.65
C VAL A 354 7.55 20.40 -14.41
N CYS A 355 7.88 19.16 -14.03
CA CYS A 355 7.35 18.54 -12.82
C CYS A 355 8.06 19.00 -11.54
N ARG A 356 9.34 19.43 -11.61
CA ARG A 356 10.08 19.92 -10.42
C ARG A 356 9.75 21.35 -10.06
N ASP A 357 9.58 22.22 -11.06
CA ASP A 357 9.29 23.64 -10.84
C ASP A 357 7.91 23.89 -10.18
N LEU A 358 7.06 22.87 -10.13
CA LEU A 358 5.71 22.91 -9.55
C LEU A 358 5.57 22.05 -8.28
N ALA A 359 6.64 21.37 -7.86
CA ALA A 359 6.68 20.55 -6.64
C ALA A 359 7.41 21.23 -5.47
N ALA A 360 7.91 22.46 -5.69
CA ALA A 360 8.42 23.39 -4.69
C ALA A 360 7.34 24.41 -4.32
#